data_AF-A0AA91JWE6-F1
#
_entry.id   AF-A0AA91JWE6-F1
#
_cell.length_a   1.000
_cell.length_b   1.000
_cell.length_c   1.000
_cell.angle_alpha   90.00
_cell.angle_beta   90.00
_cell.angle_gamma   90.00
#
_symmetry.space_group_name_H-M   'P 1'
#
loop_
_entity.id
_entity.type
_entity.pdbx_description
1 polymer ?
#
loop_
_entity_poly.entity_id
_entity_poly.type
_entity_poly.pdbx_seq_one_letter_code
_entity_poly.pdbx_strand_id
1 'polypeptide(L)'
;MLGAIASFIFKQNPTPASPPLPASEEGLGEGSNLPIFISLASLEGRTLEEYLLSKWLPEAMRLSPPEVVITPQIEPQIQQEFIKRFQQGEVWLLLDGVDEMGFDSPVRALDTIQKYLTSWLTQARVVLTCRVNVWDASVNNPLSGFDTYRTQDFQPEQIDEFIQQWFDHAKEPQRGEQLQAKLKETGRERIRELVKNPLRLALLCQIFYLDKQAELPKTKAGLYDRFRRYFYEWKHKEVKNREELHFYLGKLAVAAIKTLARFRLRESLAKEMGEDLFKLACDLGWLNLVARDSQSDEAVYAFFHPTFQEYFAACAIPNWDFFLPRTHKNKPVKDKENPDKYKPYRIFEPQWKEVILLWLGREDVESQQKQQFIEPLIKFNDGCGNNNFYAYRAYFLAAAGIAEFKDYPQADAIVKQIVDWSFTRLIAKEAKAAIQQTDRTKAINALVELIQNSQHEYTRGLAAYHLGKIDKDNPSAIKALVELIQNSQDESTRRRAAEILWRSAENMPYPKFYQLWHEGRGGVFKWLLNYLLRFSMPIT
;
A
#
# COMPACT_ATOMS: atom_id res chain seq x y z
N MET A 1 11.90 28.38 14.40
CA MET A 1 12.32 27.83 13.09
C MET A 1 12.73 28.92 12.10
N LEU A 2 11.87 29.91 11.78
CA LEU A 2 12.19 30.96 10.79
C LEU A 2 13.26 31.98 11.25
N GLY A 3 13.21 32.44 12.50
CA GLY A 3 14.33 33.21 13.09
C GLY A 3 15.63 32.41 13.20
N ALA A 4 15.53 31.08 13.23
CA ALA A 4 16.69 30.20 13.20
C ALA A 4 17.28 30.09 11.78
N ILE A 5 16.51 30.23 10.70
CA ILE A 5 17.06 30.23 9.32
C ILE A 5 17.89 31.49 9.09
N ALA A 6 17.39 32.66 9.46
CA ALA A 6 18.15 33.91 9.38
C ALA A 6 19.38 33.88 10.30
N SER A 7 19.23 33.45 11.57
CA SER A 7 20.35 33.31 12.51
C SER A 7 21.36 32.24 12.07
N PHE A 8 20.89 31.16 11.44
CA PHE A 8 21.71 30.09 10.88
C PHE A 8 22.50 30.59 9.68
N ILE A 9 21.88 31.31 8.75
CA ILE A 9 22.57 31.92 7.60
C ILE A 9 23.57 32.98 8.10
N PHE A 10 23.20 33.85 9.05
CA PHE A 10 24.01 35.03 9.38
C PHE A 10 24.96 34.91 10.58
N LYS A 11 24.97 33.79 11.34
CA LYS A 11 25.78 33.54 12.57
C LYS A 11 26.43 34.83 13.11
N GLN A 12 25.66 35.67 13.82
CA GLN A 12 26.29 36.75 14.57
C GLN A 12 27.15 36.09 15.66
N ASN A 13 28.47 36.30 15.58
CA ASN A 13 29.37 36.00 16.69
C ASN A 13 28.83 36.69 17.95
N PRO A 14 28.60 35.97 19.07
CA PRO A 14 28.24 36.63 20.30
C PRO A 14 29.41 37.52 20.73
N THR A 15 29.12 38.80 20.94
CA THR A 15 30.02 39.74 21.61
C THR A 15 30.32 39.23 23.02
N PRO A 16 31.55 39.37 23.54
CA PRO A 16 31.95 38.76 24.80
C PRO A 16 31.48 39.61 25.98
N ALA A 17 30.29 39.36 26.51
CA ALA A 17 29.88 39.84 27.83
C ALA A 17 28.62 39.12 28.35
N SER A 18 28.77 37.91 28.90
CA SER A 18 27.95 37.41 30.03
C SER A 18 28.52 36.08 30.53
N PRO A 19 28.57 35.83 31.86
CA PRO A 19 29.13 34.61 32.43
C PRO A 19 28.16 33.41 32.27
N PRO A 20 28.66 32.17 32.27
CA PRO A 20 27.85 30.99 31.96
C PRO A 20 27.01 30.55 33.17
N LEU A 21 25.74 30.19 32.91
CA LEU A 21 24.92 29.38 33.81
C LEU A 21 25.22 27.88 33.57
N PRO A 22 25.06 27.01 34.59
CA PRO A 22 25.65 25.68 34.60
C PRO A 22 24.94 24.71 33.65
N ALA A 23 25.75 23.85 33.04
CA ALA A 23 25.34 22.80 32.11
C ALA A 23 24.60 21.65 32.81
N SER A 24 23.50 21.23 32.21
CA SER A 24 22.98 19.87 32.35
C SER A 24 22.14 19.51 31.13
N GLU A 25 22.74 18.83 30.16
CA GLU A 25 22.25 17.59 29.54
C GLU A 25 23.15 17.24 28.36
N GLU A 26 23.73 16.04 28.42
CA GLU A 26 24.63 15.48 27.42
C GLU A 26 23.84 15.11 26.14
N GLY A 27 24.35 15.52 24.97
CA GLY A 27 24.39 14.58 23.84
C GLY A 27 23.71 14.92 22.50
N LEU A 28 23.55 16.18 22.11
CA LEU A 28 23.44 16.57 20.68
C LEU A 28 24.30 17.81 20.46
N GLY A 29 25.47 17.65 19.84
CA GLY A 29 26.39 18.76 19.57
C GLY A 29 25.70 19.90 18.82
N GLU A 30 25.96 21.13 19.24
CA GLU A 30 25.44 22.40 18.72
C GLU A 30 25.94 22.71 17.28
N GLY A 31 25.63 21.84 16.33
CA GLY A 31 25.61 22.13 14.90
C GLY A 31 24.16 22.00 14.42
N SER A 32 23.44 23.10 14.30
CA SER A 32 22.02 23.09 13.93
C SER A 32 21.85 22.68 12.47
N ASN A 33 21.66 21.40 12.19
CA ASN A 33 21.33 20.93 10.85
C ASN A 33 20.06 21.66 10.32
N LEU A 34 20.12 22.19 9.10
CA LEU A 34 19.02 22.90 8.44
C LEU A 34 18.21 21.93 7.55
N PRO A 35 16.97 21.55 7.92
CA PRO A 35 16.09 20.81 7.05
C PRO A 35 15.44 21.74 6.01
N ILE A 36 15.53 21.35 4.74
CA ILE A 36 14.90 22.00 3.61
C ILE A 36 13.98 20.98 2.94
N PHE A 37 12.68 21.24 2.98
CA PHE A 37 11.68 20.42 2.32
C PHE A 37 11.36 20.95 0.93
N ILE A 38 11.39 20.06 -0.07
CA ILE A 38 11.05 20.36 -1.46
C ILE A 38 10.12 19.27 -1.97
N SER A 39 8.87 19.64 -2.28
CA SER A 39 8.04 18.81 -3.15
C SER A 39 8.64 18.85 -4.56
N LEU A 40 9.06 17.70 -5.08
CA LEU A 40 9.72 17.61 -6.37
C LEU A 40 8.79 17.97 -7.54
N ALA A 41 7.47 17.87 -7.34
CA ALA A 41 6.47 18.38 -8.28
C ALA A 41 6.56 19.91 -8.48
N SER A 42 7.08 20.64 -7.49
CA SER A 42 7.15 22.12 -7.51
C SER A 42 8.36 22.69 -8.26
N LEU A 43 9.25 21.83 -8.77
CA LEU A 43 10.46 22.28 -9.47
C LEU A 43 10.14 23.01 -10.79
N GLU A 44 8.98 22.74 -11.40
CA GLU A 44 8.51 23.40 -12.64
C GLU A 44 9.60 23.40 -13.74
N GLY A 45 10.36 22.30 -13.86
CA GLY A 45 11.43 22.13 -14.84
C GLY A 45 12.80 22.72 -14.45
N ARG A 46 12.92 23.39 -13.31
CA ARG A 46 14.20 23.91 -12.78
C ARG A 46 15.06 22.80 -12.18
N THR A 47 16.37 23.01 -12.16
CA THR A 47 17.27 22.19 -11.35
C THR A 47 17.06 22.46 -9.84
N LEU A 48 17.54 21.56 -8.97
CA LEU A 48 17.51 21.82 -7.52
C LEU A 48 18.28 23.09 -7.15
N GLU A 49 19.45 23.33 -7.77
CA GLU A 49 20.25 24.53 -7.51
C GLU A 49 19.48 25.80 -7.89
N GLU A 50 18.90 25.83 -9.09
CA GLU A 50 18.10 26.95 -9.58
C GLU A 50 16.89 27.19 -8.68
N TYR A 51 16.16 26.14 -8.31
CA TYR A 51 14.99 26.26 -7.44
C TYR A 51 15.37 26.80 -6.06
N LEU A 52 16.45 26.28 -5.47
CA LEU A 52 16.93 26.69 -4.16
C LEU A 52 17.33 28.17 -4.15
N LEU A 53 18.08 28.63 -5.15
CA LEU A 53 18.61 29.99 -5.18
C LEU A 53 17.59 31.02 -5.66
N SER A 54 16.72 30.68 -6.62
CA SER A 54 15.81 31.65 -7.26
C SER A 54 14.41 31.68 -6.65
N LYS A 55 13.99 30.63 -5.93
CA LYS A 55 12.64 30.52 -5.36
C LYS A 55 12.67 30.29 -3.86
N TRP A 56 13.24 29.17 -3.42
CA TRP A 56 13.18 28.77 -2.01
C TRP A 56 13.88 29.75 -1.08
N LEU A 57 15.13 30.12 -1.37
CA LEU A 57 15.92 31.02 -0.51
C LEU A 57 15.28 32.42 -0.44
N PRO A 58 14.90 33.08 -1.55
CA PRO A 58 14.16 34.34 -1.48
C PRO A 58 12.87 34.26 -0.68
N GLU A 59 12.07 33.19 -0.81
CA GLU A 59 10.84 32.99 -0.03
C GLU A 59 11.14 32.80 1.46
N ALA A 60 12.12 31.96 1.81
CA ALA A 60 12.55 31.76 3.19
C ALA A 60 13.02 33.07 3.84
N MET A 61 13.72 33.89 3.06
CA MET A 61 14.22 35.17 3.50
C MET A 61 13.12 36.22 3.74
N ARG A 62 12.06 36.25 2.92
CA ARG A 62 10.88 37.13 3.16
C ARG A 62 10.17 36.83 4.48
N LEU A 63 10.33 35.61 4.98
CA LEU A 63 9.76 35.16 6.25
C LEU A 63 10.70 35.41 7.45
N SER A 64 11.87 36.01 7.22
CA SER A 64 12.84 36.37 8.27
C SER A 64 12.40 37.62 9.04
N PRO A 65 12.91 37.84 10.28
CA PRO A 65 12.52 38.99 11.11
C PRO A 65 12.73 40.33 10.38
N PRO A 66 11.92 41.36 10.68
CA PRO A 66 11.92 42.65 9.97
C PRO A 66 13.22 43.47 10.08
N GLU A 67 14.17 43.03 10.90
CA GLU A 67 15.46 43.69 11.13
C GLU A 67 16.49 43.43 10.01
N VAL A 68 16.25 42.43 9.14
CA VAL A 68 17.13 42.12 8.00
C VAL A 68 16.54 42.70 6.72
N VAL A 69 17.00 43.90 6.32
CA VAL A 69 16.65 44.50 5.02
C VAL A 69 17.49 43.85 3.93
N ILE A 70 16.84 43.05 3.09
CA ILE A 70 17.49 42.38 1.95
C ILE A 70 17.60 43.39 0.81
N THR A 71 18.82 43.87 0.55
CA THR A 71 19.11 44.71 -0.62
C THR A 71 19.77 43.88 -1.72
N PRO A 72 19.70 44.32 -2.99
CA PRO A 72 20.43 43.68 -4.09
C PRO A 72 21.96 43.56 -3.88
N GLN A 73 22.53 44.31 -2.92
CA GLN A 73 23.96 44.22 -2.58
C GLN A 73 24.29 43.07 -1.61
N ILE A 74 23.36 42.67 -0.75
CA ILE A 74 23.58 41.64 0.28
C ILE A 74 23.18 40.25 -0.24
N GLU A 75 22.26 40.19 -1.21
CA GLU A 75 21.76 38.94 -1.81
C GLU A 75 22.86 37.97 -2.29
N PRO A 76 23.94 38.40 -2.99
CA PRO A 76 25.03 37.49 -3.36
C PRO A 76 25.79 36.90 -2.17
N GLN A 77 25.97 37.68 -1.08
CA GLN A 77 26.65 37.22 0.13
C GLN A 77 25.83 36.16 0.86
N ILE A 78 24.51 36.33 0.87
CA ILE A 78 23.57 35.37 1.45
C ILE A 78 23.58 34.06 0.67
N GLN A 79 23.56 34.12 -0.66
CA GLN A 79 23.67 32.93 -1.50
C GLN A 79 25.00 32.20 -1.26
N GLN A 80 26.11 32.92 -1.12
CA GLN A 80 27.41 32.31 -0.83
C GLN A 80 27.44 31.62 0.53
N GLU A 81 26.94 32.26 1.58
CA GLU A 81 26.89 31.64 2.91
C GLU A 81 25.91 30.46 2.93
N PHE A 82 24.77 30.55 2.23
CA PHE A 82 23.86 29.42 2.04
C PHE A 82 24.56 28.22 1.37
N ILE A 83 25.27 28.44 0.26
CA ILE A 83 26.06 27.40 -0.43
C ILE A 83 27.12 26.79 0.50
N LYS A 84 27.80 27.62 1.30
CA LYS A 84 28.81 27.16 2.25
C LYS A 84 28.23 26.21 3.31
N ARG A 85 26.99 26.44 3.75
CA ARG A 85 26.30 25.54 4.70
C ARG A 85 26.08 24.15 4.13
N PHE A 86 25.74 24.06 2.85
CA PHE A 86 25.68 22.77 2.16
C PHE A 86 27.03 22.10 2.12
N GLN A 87 28.09 22.82 1.71
CA GLN A 87 29.46 22.29 1.65
C GLN A 87 30.00 21.81 3.00
N GLN A 88 29.52 22.39 4.11
CA GLN A 88 29.84 21.98 5.47
C GLN A 88 29.04 20.76 5.96
N GLY A 89 28.12 20.23 5.15
CA GLY A 89 27.27 19.10 5.51
C GLY A 89 26.20 19.43 6.55
N GLU A 90 25.88 20.72 6.74
CA GLU A 90 24.94 21.21 7.74
C GLU A 90 23.49 21.21 7.24
N VAL A 91 23.21 20.68 6.03
CA VAL A 91 21.89 20.75 5.40
C VAL A 91 21.30 19.36 5.16
N TRP A 92 20.02 19.22 5.49
CA TRP A 92 19.19 18.08 5.14
C TRP A 92 18.22 18.47 4.02
N LEU A 93 18.30 17.82 2.87
CA LEU A 93 17.33 17.96 1.78
C LEU A 93 16.28 16.86 1.88
N LEU A 94 15.03 17.24 2.13
CA LEU A 94 13.88 16.35 2.17
C LEU A 94 13.12 16.51 0.84
N LEU A 95 13.41 15.61 -0.10
CA LEU A 95 12.89 15.63 -1.46
C LEU A 95 11.69 14.69 -1.58
N ASP A 96 10.51 15.25 -1.77
CA ASP A 96 9.26 14.49 -1.73
C ASP A 96 8.70 14.22 -3.14
N GLY A 97 8.45 12.95 -3.45
CA GLY A 97 7.66 12.51 -4.60
C GLY A 97 8.40 12.49 -5.94
N VAL A 98 9.40 11.61 -6.12
CA VAL A 98 10.05 11.43 -7.45
C VAL A 98 9.05 11.07 -8.55
N ASP A 99 8.03 10.27 -8.24
CA ASP A 99 6.96 9.92 -9.18
C ASP A 99 6.12 11.11 -9.64
N GLU A 100 6.23 12.25 -8.96
CA GLU A 100 5.48 13.49 -9.23
C GLU A 100 6.30 14.52 -10.02
N MET A 101 7.56 14.23 -10.35
CA MET A 101 8.43 15.15 -11.13
C MET A 101 8.03 15.33 -12.59
N GLY A 102 7.08 14.57 -13.09
CA GLY A 102 6.59 14.70 -14.46
C GLY A 102 7.33 13.92 -15.54
N PHE A 103 8.45 13.26 -15.23
CA PHE A 103 9.18 12.46 -16.22
C PHE A 103 8.37 11.27 -16.74
N ASP A 104 8.42 11.04 -18.05
CA ASP A 104 7.81 9.91 -18.78
C ASP A 104 8.45 8.54 -18.48
N SER A 105 9.55 8.48 -17.72
CA SER A 105 10.17 7.24 -17.25
C SER A 105 10.75 7.38 -15.83
N PRO A 106 10.53 6.40 -14.93
CA PRO A 106 11.17 6.35 -13.62
C PRO A 106 12.70 6.46 -13.66
N VAL A 107 13.34 5.83 -14.66
CA VAL A 107 14.80 5.87 -14.82
C VAL A 107 15.28 7.28 -15.07
N ARG A 108 14.56 8.03 -15.91
CA ARG A 108 14.89 9.43 -16.19
C ARG A 108 14.69 10.31 -14.96
N ALA A 109 13.62 10.09 -14.19
CA ALA A 109 13.42 10.83 -12.95
C ALA A 109 14.59 10.63 -11.97
N LEU A 110 14.98 9.37 -11.74
CA LEU A 110 16.08 9.02 -10.84
C LEU A 110 17.44 9.51 -11.35
N ASP A 111 17.71 9.38 -12.66
CA ASP A 111 18.93 9.91 -13.29
C ASP A 111 19.00 11.45 -13.22
N THR A 112 17.86 12.13 -13.37
CA THR A 112 17.81 13.59 -13.20
C THR A 112 18.09 14.00 -11.75
N ILE A 113 17.52 13.30 -10.76
CA ILE A 113 17.87 13.55 -9.35
C ILE A 113 19.37 13.33 -9.10
N GLN A 114 19.94 12.24 -9.62
CA GLN A 114 21.38 11.97 -9.52
C GLN A 114 22.22 13.12 -10.10
N LYS A 115 21.78 13.71 -11.22
CA LYS A 115 22.44 14.88 -11.85
C LYS A 115 22.26 16.17 -11.06
N TYR A 116 21.11 16.36 -10.42
CA TYR A 116 20.87 17.53 -9.57
C TYR A 116 21.67 17.46 -8.27
N LEU A 117 21.91 16.28 -7.72
CA LEU A 117 22.70 16.09 -6.50
C LEU A 117 24.21 16.11 -6.80
N THR A 118 24.67 17.13 -7.50
CA THR A 118 26.08 17.37 -7.84
C THR A 118 26.56 18.68 -7.22
N SER A 119 27.82 19.10 -7.48
CA SER A 119 28.33 20.39 -7.02
C SER A 119 28.25 20.54 -5.47
N TRP A 120 27.83 21.69 -4.96
CA TRP A 120 27.69 21.97 -3.54
C TRP A 120 26.57 21.17 -2.87
N LEU A 121 25.63 20.60 -3.63
CA LEU A 121 24.58 19.73 -3.10
C LEU A 121 25.10 18.33 -2.70
N THR A 122 26.27 17.92 -3.18
CA THR A 122 26.86 16.59 -2.88
C THR A 122 27.09 16.32 -1.40
N GLN A 123 27.28 17.38 -0.60
CA GLN A 123 27.56 17.27 0.83
C GLN A 123 26.29 17.31 1.70
N ALA A 124 25.12 17.57 1.11
CA ALA A 124 23.85 17.54 1.84
C ALA A 124 23.45 16.11 2.20
N ARG A 125 22.79 15.96 3.35
CA ARG A 125 22.11 14.71 3.70
C ARG A 125 20.75 14.70 3.00
N VAL A 126 20.53 13.74 2.10
CA VAL A 126 19.31 13.70 1.29
C VAL A 126 18.39 12.57 1.75
N VAL A 127 17.13 12.91 2.00
CA VAL A 127 16.03 11.95 2.14
C VAL A 127 15.13 12.11 0.92
N LEU A 128 14.90 11.02 0.19
CA LEU A 128 14.14 11.01 -1.05
C LEU A 128 12.96 10.04 -0.92
N THR A 129 11.75 10.48 -1.26
CA THR A 129 10.56 9.61 -1.28
C THR A 129 10.12 9.32 -2.71
N CYS A 130 9.64 8.10 -2.95
CA CYS A 130 9.03 7.71 -4.22
C CYS A 130 8.11 6.49 -4.03
N ARG A 131 7.24 6.23 -5.01
CA ARG A 131 6.51 4.95 -5.06
C ARG A 131 7.43 3.78 -5.39
N VAL A 132 7.08 2.60 -4.87
CA VAL A 132 7.83 1.34 -5.07
C VAL A 132 8.05 1.03 -6.55
N ASN A 133 7.07 1.28 -7.41
CA ASN A 133 7.22 1.04 -8.85
C ASN A 133 8.16 2.04 -9.55
N VAL A 134 8.53 3.16 -8.92
CA VAL A 134 9.59 4.03 -9.44
C VAL A 134 10.96 3.47 -9.05
N TRP A 135 11.10 3.00 -7.81
CA TRP A 135 12.34 2.41 -7.32
C TRP A 135 12.66 1.05 -7.96
N ASP A 136 11.67 0.16 -8.07
CA ASP A 136 11.83 -1.23 -8.56
C ASP A 136 11.77 -1.36 -10.09
N ALA A 137 11.39 -0.31 -10.83
CA ALA A 137 11.20 -0.38 -12.29
C ALA A 137 12.50 -0.53 -13.10
N SER A 138 13.66 -0.51 -12.47
CA SER A 138 14.94 -0.63 -13.16
C SER A 138 15.80 -1.74 -12.59
N VAL A 139 16.16 -2.69 -13.47
CA VAL A 139 17.20 -3.69 -13.21
C VAL A 139 18.54 -3.01 -12.88
N ASN A 140 18.70 -1.72 -13.24
CA ASN A 140 19.79 -0.82 -12.90
C ASN A 140 19.24 0.54 -12.43
N ASN A 141 18.98 0.69 -11.12
CA ASN A 141 18.68 2.00 -10.52
C ASN A 141 19.91 2.92 -10.69
N PRO A 142 19.79 4.06 -11.41
CA PRO A 142 20.93 4.95 -11.63
C PRO A 142 21.30 5.76 -10.38
N LEU A 143 20.39 5.86 -9.42
CA LEU A 143 20.62 6.59 -8.18
C LEU A 143 21.45 5.73 -7.23
N SER A 144 22.64 6.20 -6.89
CA SER A 144 23.59 5.50 -6.02
C SER A 144 23.88 6.30 -4.76
N GLY A 145 24.40 5.65 -3.71
CA GLY A 145 24.75 6.31 -2.45
C GLY A 145 23.58 6.53 -1.47
N PHE A 146 22.45 5.86 -1.69
CA PHE A 146 21.29 5.89 -0.78
C PHE A 146 21.11 4.56 -0.06
N ASP A 147 20.85 4.63 1.25
CA ASP A 147 20.25 3.52 1.98
C ASP A 147 18.76 3.44 1.62
N THR A 148 18.29 2.23 1.32
CA THR A 148 16.91 2.01 0.88
C THR A 148 16.04 1.55 2.05
N TYR A 149 14.99 2.31 2.32
CA TYR A 149 13.96 1.96 3.29
C TYR A 149 12.62 1.83 2.59
N ARG A 150 11.76 0.93 3.10
CA ARG A 150 10.40 0.74 2.60
C ARG A 150 9.41 0.83 3.74
N THR A 151 8.46 1.76 3.63
CA THR A 151 7.32 1.86 4.55
C THR A 151 6.57 0.53 4.57
N GLN A 152 6.47 -0.05 5.76
CA GLN A 152 5.73 -1.28 5.98
C GLN A 152 4.27 -0.98 6.33
N ASP A 153 3.44 -1.98 6.11
CA ASP A 153 2.07 -2.03 6.60
C ASP A 153 2.03 -1.95 8.13
N PHE A 154 1.01 -1.30 8.69
CA PHE A 154 0.79 -1.28 10.14
C PHE A 154 0.58 -2.71 10.68
N GLN A 155 1.23 -2.98 11.81
CA GLN A 155 0.97 -4.17 12.61
C GLN A 155 -0.37 -4.03 13.36
N PRO A 156 -1.02 -5.13 13.77
CA PRO A 156 -2.31 -5.07 14.46
C PRO A 156 -2.34 -4.11 15.66
N GLU A 157 -1.25 -4.06 16.43
CA GLU A 157 -1.12 -3.21 17.61
C GLU A 157 -1.04 -1.74 17.23
N GLN A 158 -0.36 -1.42 16.13
CA GLN A 158 -0.27 -0.06 15.58
C GLN A 158 -1.61 0.42 15.01
N ILE A 159 -2.43 -0.50 14.47
CA ILE A 159 -3.80 -0.18 14.03
C ILE A 159 -4.64 0.21 15.25
N ASP A 160 -4.60 -0.61 16.31
CA ASP A 160 -5.34 -0.34 17.55
C ASP A 160 -4.90 1.00 18.17
N GLU A 161 -3.59 1.24 18.27
CA GLU A 161 -3.00 2.48 18.78
C GLU A 161 -3.43 3.70 17.96
N PHE A 162 -3.34 3.62 16.63
CA PHE A 162 -3.76 4.71 15.73
C PHE A 162 -5.24 5.06 15.93
N ILE A 163 -6.12 4.05 16.00
CA ILE A 163 -7.55 4.26 16.25
C ILE A 163 -7.75 4.95 17.60
N GLN A 164 -7.10 4.47 18.65
CA GLN A 164 -7.24 5.05 19.98
C GLN A 164 -6.84 6.52 19.99
N GLN A 165 -5.63 6.84 19.51
CA GLN A 165 -5.11 8.21 19.46
C GLN A 165 -6.00 9.15 18.63
N TRP A 166 -6.52 8.67 17.50
CA TRP A 166 -7.45 9.44 16.66
C TRP A 166 -8.71 9.85 17.42
N PHE A 167 -9.35 8.88 18.09
CA PHE A 167 -10.63 9.11 18.77
C PHE A 167 -10.48 9.80 20.13
N ASP A 168 -9.35 9.63 20.82
CA ASP A 168 -8.99 10.42 22.01
C ASP A 168 -8.87 11.90 21.65
N HIS A 169 -8.14 12.22 20.56
CA HIS A 169 -8.02 13.59 20.07
C HIS A 169 -9.37 14.18 19.64
N ALA A 170 -10.21 13.34 19.01
CA ALA A 170 -11.58 13.72 18.64
C ALA A 170 -12.56 13.80 19.83
N LYS A 171 -12.10 13.51 21.07
CA LYS A 171 -12.89 13.50 22.30
C LYS A 171 -14.05 12.50 22.29
N GLU A 172 -13.89 11.39 21.57
CA GLU A 172 -14.89 10.33 21.40
C GLU A 172 -14.24 8.94 21.61
N PRO A 173 -13.54 8.66 22.74
CA PRO A 173 -12.76 7.43 22.95
C PRO A 173 -13.59 6.15 22.79
N GLN A 174 -14.87 6.18 23.21
CA GLN A 174 -15.80 5.05 23.08
C GLN A 174 -16.02 4.64 21.62
N ARG A 175 -15.93 5.58 20.66
CA ARG A 175 -16.00 5.27 19.23
C ARG A 175 -14.78 4.52 18.75
N GLY A 176 -13.59 4.86 19.27
CA GLY A 176 -12.35 4.14 19.00
C GLY A 176 -12.45 2.69 19.45
N GLU A 177 -12.88 2.46 20.69
CA GLU A 177 -13.12 1.12 21.25
C GLU A 177 -14.13 0.32 20.40
N GLN A 178 -15.23 0.94 19.98
CA GLN A 178 -16.23 0.30 19.11
C GLN A 178 -15.63 -0.10 17.76
N LEU A 179 -14.83 0.76 17.12
CA LEU A 179 -14.20 0.46 15.83
C LEU A 179 -13.19 -0.68 15.97
N GLN A 180 -12.36 -0.67 17.01
CA GLN A 180 -11.43 -1.76 17.30
C GLN A 180 -12.18 -3.08 17.51
N ALA A 181 -13.25 -3.08 18.30
CA ALA A 181 -14.08 -4.26 18.54
C ALA A 181 -14.68 -4.80 17.23
N LYS A 182 -15.26 -3.91 16.40
CA LYS A 182 -15.82 -4.27 15.09
C LYS A 182 -14.78 -4.84 14.14
N LEU A 183 -13.57 -4.29 14.09
CA LEU A 183 -12.49 -4.83 13.26
C LEU A 183 -12.09 -6.25 13.73
N LYS A 184 -12.16 -6.53 15.03
CA LYS A 184 -11.83 -7.84 15.62
C LYS A 184 -12.93 -8.90 15.45
N GLU A 185 -14.14 -8.53 15.02
CA GLU A 185 -15.22 -9.48 14.73
C GLU A 185 -14.84 -10.51 13.66
N THR A 186 -15.37 -11.72 13.80
CA THR A 186 -15.25 -12.78 12.79
C THR A 186 -15.91 -12.34 11.48
N GLY A 187 -15.23 -12.56 10.36
CA GLY A 187 -15.71 -12.16 9.03
C GLY A 187 -15.22 -10.78 8.57
N ARG A 188 -14.49 -10.04 9.43
CA ARG A 188 -13.89 -8.73 9.13
C ARG A 188 -12.40 -8.78 8.81
N GLU A 189 -11.84 -9.98 8.66
CA GLU A 189 -10.43 -10.23 8.31
C GLU A 189 -10.03 -9.43 7.05
N ARG A 190 -10.92 -9.42 6.04
CA ARG A 190 -10.68 -8.69 4.79
C ARG A 190 -10.50 -7.19 5.03
N ILE A 191 -11.34 -6.58 5.87
CA ILE A 191 -11.24 -5.16 6.17
C ILE A 191 -10.00 -4.87 7.01
N ARG A 192 -9.69 -5.69 8.02
CA ARG A 192 -8.46 -5.57 8.82
C ARG A 192 -7.21 -5.54 7.95
N GLU A 193 -7.11 -6.43 6.97
CA GLU A 193 -5.97 -6.46 6.04
C GLU A 193 -5.89 -5.20 5.18
N LEU A 194 -7.02 -4.61 4.79
CA LEU A 194 -7.02 -3.40 3.98
C LEU A 194 -6.55 -2.18 4.75
N VAL A 195 -6.92 -2.05 6.03
CA VAL A 195 -6.60 -0.90 6.88
C VAL A 195 -5.22 -0.99 7.55
N LYS A 196 -4.41 -1.99 7.23
CA LYS A 196 -2.97 -1.93 7.48
C LYS A 196 -2.30 -0.76 6.75
N ASN A 197 -2.91 -0.30 5.66
CA ASN A 197 -2.49 0.91 4.97
C ASN A 197 -2.97 2.16 5.76
N PRO A 198 -2.06 3.06 6.18
CA PRO A 198 -2.41 4.20 7.02
C PRO A 198 -3.50 5.12 6.45
N LEU A 199 -3.48 5.39 5.13
CA LEU A 199 -4.48 6.22 4.49
C LEU A 199 -5.89 5.59 4.59
N ARG A 200 -6.01 4.28 4.35
CA ARG A 200 -7.29 3.58 4.47
C ARG A 200 -7.78 3.53 5.91
N LEU A 201 -6.88 3.40 6.87
CA LEU A 201 -7.23 3.45 8.29
C LEU A 201 -7.74 4.83 8.69
N ALA A 202 -7.05 5.90 8.27
CA ALA A 202 -7.48 7.28 8.52
C ALA A 202 -8.86 7.57 7.91
N LEU A 203 -9.09 7.15 6.65
CA LEU A 203 -10.40 7.27 6.01
C LEU A 203 -11.49 6.48 6.76
N LEU A 204 -11.17 5.28 7.26
CA LEU A 204 -12.11 4.49 8.05
C LEU A 204 -12.44 5.17 9.39
N CYS A 205 -11.43 5.70 10.10
CA CYS A 205 -11.62 6.45 11.33
C CYS A 205 -12.49 7.68 11.10
N GLN A 206 -12.26 8.43 10.02
CA GLN A 206 -13.09 9.57 9.65
C GLN A 206 -14.54 9.19 9.39
N ILE A 207 -14.80 8.08 8.68
CA ILE A 207 -16.17 7.58 8.47
C ILE A 207 -16.84 7.25 9.81
N PHE A 208 -16.13 6.53 10.68
CA PHE A 208 -16.63 6.21 12.02
C PHE A 208 -16.71 7.46 12.91
N TYR A 209 -16.04 8.54 12.60
CA TYR A 209 -16.29 9.78 13.31
C TYR A 209 -17.62 10.43 12.87
N LEU A 210 -17.88 10.47 11.55
CA LEU A 210 -19.06 11.13 10.98
C LEU A 210 -20.36 10.34 11.12
N ASP A 211 -20.32 9.02 10.89
CA ASP A 211 -21.49 8.15 10.89
C ASP A 211 -21.51 7.27 12.15
N LYS A 212 -22.31 7.69 13.13
CA LYS A 212 -22.44 6.98 14.41
C LYS A 212 -23.00 5.57 14.25
N GLN A 213 -23.74 5.29 13.17
CA GLN A 213 -24.30 3.97 12.84
C GLN A 213 -23.47 3.21 11.82
N ALA A 214 -22.23 3.65 11.55
CA ALA A 214 -21.36 3.01 10.58
C ALA A 214 -21.15 1.52 10.89
N GLU A 215 -21.44 0.69 9.90
CA GLU A 215 -21.11 -0.72 9.88
C GLU A 215 -19.90 -0.96 8.99
N LEU A 216 -19.06 -1.92 9.37
CA LEU A 216 -17.99 -2.34 8.48
C LEU A 216 -18.60 -3.08 7.28
N PRO A 217 -18.15 -2.81 6.05
CA PRO A 217 -18.48 -3.64 4.90
C PRO A 217 -17.78 -5.00 4.98
N LYS A 218 -18.20 -5.95 4.15
CA LYS A 218 -17.57 -7.28 4.08
C LYS A 218 -16.50 -7.37 2.99
N THR A 219 -16.56 -6.50 1.99
CA THR A 219 -15.74 -6.52 0.78
C THR A 219 -14.90 -5.26 0.67
N LYS A 220 -13.84 -5.33 -0.13
CA LYS A 220 -13.02 -4.16 -0.46
C LYS A 220 -13.87 -3.11 -1.18
N ALA A 221 -14.68 -3.50 -2.16
CA ALA A 221 -15.51 -2.56 -2.90
C ALA A 221 -16.54 -1.87 -1.99
N GLY A 222 -17.15 -2.58 -1.03
CA GLY A 222 -18.02 -1.95 -0.05
C GLY A 222 -17.30 -0.90 0.81
N LEU A 223 -16.01 -1.11 1.12
CA LEU A 223 -15.19 -0.12 1.82
C LEU A 223 -14.96 1.14 0.97
N TYR A 224 -14.59 0.97 -0.30
CA TYR A 224 -14.40 2.10 -1.21
C TYR A 224 -15.70 2.81 -1.56
N ASP A 225 -16.83 2.09 -1.59
CA ASP A 225 -18.13 2.72 -1.75
C ASP A 225 -18.44 3.67 -0.60
N ARG A 226 -18.17 3.24 0.64
CA ARG A 226 -18.27 4.12 1.81
C ARG A 226 -17.31 5.30 1.69
N PHE A 227 -16.02 5.06 1.40
CA PHE A 227 -15.06 6.17 1.22
C PHE A 227 -15.55 7.19 0.18
N ARG A 228 -16.05 6.73 -0.96
CA ARG A 228 -16.62 7.60 -2.01
C ARG A 228 -17.81 8.42 -1.50
N ARG A 229 -18.75 7.82 -0.75
CA ARG A 229 -19.92 8.53 -0.21
C ARG A 229 -19.50 9.64 0.75
N TYR A 230 -18.62 9.32 1.71
CA TYR A 230 -18.16 10.24 2.75
C TYR A 230 -17.15 11.28 2.25
N PHE A 231 -16.53 11.07 1.09
CA PHE A 231 -15.62 12.03 0.47
C PHE A 231 -16.27 13.42 0.28
N TYR A 232 -17.56 13.45 -0.11
CA TYR A 232 -18.29 14.69 -0.34
C TYR A 232 -18.66 15.42 0.94
N GLU A 233 -19.00 14.67 1.99
CA GLU A 233 -19.31 15.22 3.31
C GLU A 233 -18.09 15.91 3.91
N TRP A 234 -16.92 15.27 3.78
CA TRP A 234 -15.65 15.87 4.19
C TRP A 234 -15.34 17.19 3.45
N LYS A 235 -15.66 17.27 2.16
CA LYS A 235 -15.41 18.48 1.37
C LYS A 235 -16.42 19.61 1.63
N HIS A 236 -17.47 19.37 2.45
CA HIS A 236 -18.54 20.33 2.75
C HIS A 236 -19.14 21.00 1.50
N LYS A 237 -19.15 20.29 0.37
CA LYS A 237 -19.66 20.78 -0.92
C LYS A 237 -20.88 19.96 -1.31
N GLU A 238 -22.03 20.63 -1.44
CA GLU A 238 -23.21 20.02 -2.05
C GLU A 238 -22.99 19.91 -3.57
N VAL A 239 -22.99 18.69 -4.09
CA VAL A 239 -22.71 18.40 -5.50
C VAL A 239 -23.99 17.88 -6.16
N LYS A 240 -24.61 18.69 -7.03
CA LYS A 240 -25.85 18.37 -7.75
C LYS A 240 -25.66 17.29 -8.82
N ASN A 241 -24.58 17.34 -9.61
CA ASN A 241 -24.33 16.42 -10.73
C ASN A 241 -23.48 15.21 -10.34
N ARG A 242 -23.72 14.65 -9.15
CA ARG A 242 -22.83 13.65 -8.54
C ARG A 242 -22.78 12.33 -9.31
N GLU A 243 -23.93 11.85 -9.76
CA GLU A 243 -24.03 10.58 -10.51
C GLU A 243 -23.36 10.68 -11.87
N GLU A 244 -23.59 11.79 -12.56
CA GLU A 244 -22.95 12.10 -13.84
C GLU A 244 -21.42 12.19 -13.69
N LEU A 245 -20.94 12.91 -12.67
CA LEU A 245 -19.51 12.97 -12.35
C LEU A 245 -18.92 11.56 -12.12
N HIS A 246 -19.57 10.71 -11.30
CA HIS A 246 -19.09 9.35 -11.06
C HIS A 246 -19.07 8.49 -12.33
N PHE A 247 -20.08 8.63 -13.18
CA PHE A 247 -20.15 7.93 -14.46
C PHE A 247 -18.95 8.27 -15.35
N TYR A 248 -18.63 9.56 -15.48
CA TYR A 248 -17.49 9.99 -16.29
C TYR A 248 -16.13 9.70 -15.64
N LEU A 249 -16.00 9.83 -14.31
CA LEU A 249 -14.80 9.37 -13.59
C LEU A 249 -14.56 7.87 -13.83
N GLY A 250 -15.62 7.07 -13.86
CA GLY A 250 -15.56 5.65 -14.19
C GLY A 250 -15.10 5.38 -15.63
N LYS A 251 -15.65 6.10 -16.62
CA LYS A 251 -15.20 6.01 -18.02
C LYS A 251 -13.72 6.39 -18.16
N LEU A 252 -13.33 7.51 -17.56
CA LEU A 252 -11.94 7.98 -17.56
C LEU A 252 -11.01 6.94 -16.94
N ALA A 253 -11.41 6.37 -15.80
CA ALA A 253 -10.62 5.32 -15.14
C ALA A 253 -10.45 4.07 -16.02
N VAL A 254 -11.50 3.61 -16.70
CA VAL A 254 -11.42 2.49 -17.66
C VAL A 254 -10.48 2.82 -18.82
N ALA A 255 -10.58 4.03 -19.40
CA ALA A 255 -9.71 4.47 -20.49
C ALA A 255 -8.24 4.51 -20.03
N ALA A 256 -7.99 5.07 -18.85
CA ALA A 256 -6.67 5.19 -18.27
C ALA A 256 -6.01 3.82 -18.03
N ILE A 257 -6.73 2.85 -17.46
CA ILE A 257 -6.20 1.50 -17.15
C ILE A 257 -5.78 0.74 -18.42
N LYS A 258 -6.33 1.06 -19.59
CA LYS A 258 -5.90 0.48 -20.87
C LYS A 258 -4.51 0.94 -21.31
N THR A 259 -3.95 1.99 -20.71
CA THR A 259 -2.68 2.59 -21.10
C THR A 259 -1.53 2.17 -20.18
N LEU A 260 -0.29 2.27 -20.67
CA LEU A 260 0.90 2.04 -19.84
C LEU A 260 1.07 3.12 -18.75
N ALA A 261 0.64 4.35 -19.05
CA ALA A 261 0.63 5.48 -18.13
C ALA A 261 -0.63 5.52 -17.25
N ARG A 262 -1.17 4.36 -16.85
CA ARG A 262 -2.51 4.24 -16.26
C ARG A 262 -2.82 5.16 -15.07
N PHE A 263 -1.83 5.58 -14.30
CA PHE A 263 -2.05 6.49 -13.15
C PHE A 263 -1.75 7.96 -13.47
N ARG A 264 -1.50 8.29 -14.74
CA ARG A 264 -1.10 9.61 -15.24
C ARG A 264 -1.96 9.95 -16.45
N LEU A 265 -2.97 10.79 -16.21
CA LEU A 265 -4.02 11.16 -17.13
C LEU A 265 -3.65 12.46 -17.83
N ARG A 266 -3.47 12.42 -19.15
CA ARG A 266 -3.35 13.65 -19.94
C ARG A 266 -4.62 14.49 -19.81
N GLU A 267 -4.46 15.81 -19.77
CA GLU A 267 -5.58 16.76 -19.67
C GLU A 267 -6.59 16.56 -20.80
N SER A 268 -6.14 16.33 -22.03
CA SER A 268 -7.01 16.03 -23.19
C SER A 268 -7.96 14.86 -22.91
N LEU A 269 -7.42 13.76 -22.38
CA LEU A 269 -8.21 12.58 -22.00
C LEU A 269 -9.14 12.89 -20.83
N ALA A 270 -8.67 13.63 -19.82
CA ALA A 270 -9.49 13.98 -18.66
C ALA A 270 -10.68 14.87 -19.05
N LYS A 271 -10.48 15.81 -19.99
CA LYS A 271 -11.50 16.74 -20.49
C LYS A 271 -12.55 16.11 -21.40
N GLU A 272 -12.40 14.84 -21.81
CA GLU A 272 -13.48 14.10 -22.50
C GLU A 272 -14.76 14.00 -21.65
N MET A 273 -14.68 14.21 -20.33
CA MET A 273 -15.86 14.32 -19.47
C MET A 273 -16.63 15.65 -19.60
N GLY A 274 -16.10 16.61 -20.34
CA GLY A 274 -16.61 17.99 -20.40
C GLY A 274 -15.97 18.90 -19.37
N GLU A 275 -15.79 20.17 -19.73
CA GLU A 275 -15.05 21.17 -18.94
C GLU A 275 -15.63 21.36 -17.53
N ASP A 276 -16.95 21.42 -17.38
CA ASP A 276 -17.60 21.64 -16.08
C ASP A 276 -17.37 20.46 -15.12
N LEU A 277 -17.51 19.22 -15.62
CA LEU A 277 -17.27 18.01 -14.82
C LEU A 277 -15.79 17.83 -14.50
N PHE A 278 -14.91 18.15 -15.44
CA PHE A 278 -13.47 18.13 -15.24
C PHE A 278 -13.06 19.11 -14.14
N LYS A 279 -13.51 20.37 -14.24
CA LYS A 279 -13.27 21.38 -13.21
C LYS A 279 -13.82 20.93 -11.85
N LEU A 280 -15.04 20.39 -11.82
CA LEU A 280 -15.64 19.87 -10.59
C LEU A 280 -14.82 18.71 -9.99
N ALA A 281 -14.30 17.80 -10.81
CA ALA A 281 -13.43 16.70 -10.36
C ALA A 281 -12.14 17.23 -9.72
N CYS A 282 -11.54 18.27 -10.30
CA CYS A 282 -10.37 18.96 -9.75
C CYS A 282 -10.69 19.71 -8.45
N ASP A 283 -11.78 20.48 -8.42
CA ASP A 283 -12.21 21.28 -7.26
C ASP A 283 -12.59 20.42 -6.04
N LEU A 284 -12.98 19.17 -6.28
CA LEU A 284 -13.23 18.17 -5.24
C LEU A 284 -11.96 17.41 -4.83
N GLY A 285 -10.92 17.43 -5.65
CA GLY A 285 -9.68 16.66 -5.45
C GLY A 285 -9.78 15.20 -5.88
N TRP A 286 -10.80 14.83 -6.67
CA TRP A 286 -10.86 13.51 -7.31
C TRP A 286 -9.78 13.35 -8.37
N LEU A 287 -9.49 14.44 -9.10
CA LEU A 287 -8.36 14.56 -10.00
C LEU A 287 -7.43 15.65 -9.45
N ASN A 288 -6.14 15.39 -9.42
CA ASN A 288 -5.14 16.32 -8.92
C ASN A 288 -4.08 16.52 -9.99
N LEU A 289 -3.70 17.77 -10.27
CA LEU A 289 -2.59 18.07 -11.15
C LEU A 289 -1.31 17.55 -10.49
N VAL A 290 -0.61 16.65 -11.18
CA VAL A 290 0.61 16.02 -10.65
C VAL A 290 1.84 16.35 -11.49
N ALA A 291 1.66 16.74 -12.74
CA ALA A 291 2.78 17.03 -13.64
C ALA A 291 2.34 17.84 -14.87
N ARG A 292 3.32 18.24 -15.68
CA ARG A 292 3.15 18.64 -17.08
C ARG A 292 4.06 17.79 -17.96
N ASP A 293 3.59 17.42 -19.15
CA ASP A 293 4.36 16.67 -20.13
C ASP A 293 5.50 17.54 -20.68
N SER A 294 6.73 17.05 -20.63
CA SER A 294 7.92 17.84 -20.93
C SER A 294 8.05 18.27 -22.39
N GLN A 295 7.35 17.62 -23.32
CA GLN A 295 7.43 17.92 -24.75
C GLN A 295 6.26 18.76 -25.23
N SER A 296 5.06 18.45 -24.76
CA SER A 296 3.81 19.10 -25.18
C SER A 296 3.32 20.18 -24.22
N ASP A 297 3.93 20.31 -23.03
CA ASP A 297 3.47 21.15 -21.92
C ASP A 297 2.04 20.83 -21.44
N GLU A 298 1.50 19.68 -21.86
CA GLU A 298 0.15 19.24 -21.51
C GLU A 298 0.08 18.88 -20.02
N ALA A 299 -0.94 19.38 -19.32
CA ALA A 299 -1.15 19.04 -17.92
C ALA A 299 -1.47 17.54 -17.73
N VAL A 300 -0.93 16.97 -16.66
CA VAL A 300 -1.09 15.56 -16.31
C VAL A 300 -1.68 15.45 -14.91
N TYR A 301 -2.79 14.72 -14.82
CA TYR A 301 -3.58 14.55 -13.61
C TYR A 301 -3.48 13.11 -13.08
N ALA A 302 -3.73 12.93 -11.79
CA ALA A 302 -3.91 11.62 -11.18
C ALA A 302 -5.17 11.59 -10.34
N PHE A 303 -5.78 10.41 -10.20
CA PHE A 303 -6.84 10.22 -9.21
C PHE A 303 -6.31 10.45 -7.79
N PHE A 304 -7.19 10.87 -6.88
CA PHE A 304 -6.90 11.03 -5.44
C PHE A 304 -6.05 9.90 -4.86
N HIS A 305 -6.34 8.65 -5.24
CA HIS A 305 -5.47 7.51 -5.01
C HIS A 305 -5.67 6.46 -6.12
N PRO A 306 -4.63 5.70 -6.51
CA PRO A 306 -4.72 4.65 -7.54
C PRO A 306 -5.89 3.68 -7.36
N THR A 307 -6.19 3.29 -6.11
CA THR A 307 -7.30 2.36 -5.85
C THR A 307 -8.68 2.99 -6.01
N PHE A 308 -8.84 4.31 -5.89
CA PHE A 308 -10.09 4.97 -6.27
C PHE A 308 -10.28 4.95 -7.78
N GLN A 309 -9.21 5.11 -8.56
CA GLN A 309 -9.28 4.91 -10.00
C GLN A 309 -9.75 3.49 -10.33
N GLU A 310 -9.14 2.46 -9.73
CA GLU A 310 -9.53 1.07 -9.95
C GLU A 310 -10.99 0.81 -9.51
N TYR A 311 -11.44 1.44 -8.42
CA TYR A 311 -12.83 1.37 -7.95
C TYR A 311 -13.82 2.02 -8.92
N PHE A 312 -13.53 3.24 -9.41
CA PHE A 312 -14.35 3.90 -10.41
C PHE A 312 -14.39 3.11 -11.73
N ALA A 313 -13.25 2.53 -12.14
CA ALA A 313 -13.22 1.63 -13.29
C ALA A 313 -14.11 0.39 -13.07
N ALA A 314 -14.06 -0.22 -11.88
CA ALA A 314 -14.93 -1.34 -11.55
C ALA A 314 -16.41 -0.94 -11.58
N CYS A 315 -16.76 0.26 -11.12
CA CYS A 315 -18.12 0.81 -11.18
C CYS A 315 -18.64 0.96 -12.62
N ALA A 316 -17.78 1.42 -13.54
CA ALA A 316 -18.14 1.65 -14.94
C ALA A 316 -18.28 0.39 -15.79
N ILE A 317 -17.83 -0.76 -15.30
CA ILE A 317 -17.91 -2.03 -16.05
C ILE A 317 -19.28 -2.68 -15.77
N PRO A 318 -20.16 -2.77 -16.80
CA PRO A 318 -21.54 -3.19 -16.58
C PRO A 318 -21.67 -4.69 -16.33
N ASN A 319 -20.80 -5.50 -16.92
CA ASN A 319 -20.82 -6.95 -16.77
C ASN A 319 -19.46 -7.57 -17.09
N TRP A 320 -19.29 -8.83 -16.71
CA TRP A 320 -18.03 -9.56 -16.82
C TRP A 320 -17.57 -9.90 -18.24
N ASP A 321 -18.40 -9.75 -19.28
CA ASP A 321 -17.99 -9.94 -20.70
C ASP A 321 -16.81 -9.03 -21.07
N PHE A 322 -16.72 -7.88 -20.41
CA PHE A 322 -15.60 -6.97 -20.51
C PHE A 322 -14.27 -7.62 -20.11
N PHE A 323 -14.26 -8.47 -19.07
CA PHE A 323 -13.03 -9.10 -18.57
C PHE A 323 -12.66 -10.36 -19.36
N LEU A 324 -13.68 -11.17 -19.67
CA LEU A 324 -13.57 -12.41 -20.43
C LEU A 324 -14.78 -12.52 -21.36
N PRO A 325 -14.58 -12.61 -22.69
CA PRO A 325 -15.70 -12.73 -23.62
C PRO A 325 -16.58 -13.94 -23.30
N ARG A 326 -17.90 -13.73 -23.12
CA ARG A 326 -18.90 -14.77 -22.78
C ARG A 326 -18.98 -15.87 -23.83
N THR A 327 -18.60 -15.56 -25.07
CA THR A 327 -18.56 -16.50 -26.18
C THR A 327 -17.29 -17.36 -26.22
N HIS A 328 -16.36 -17.17 -25.28
CA HIS A 328 -15.18 -18.02 -25.14
C HIS A 328 -15.57 -19.49 -24.95
N LYS A 329 -14.96 -20.37 -25.73
CA LYS A 329 -15.07 -21.82 -25.62
C LYS A 329 -13.69 -22.45 -25.80
N ASN A 330 -12.86 -22.38 -24.76
CA ASN A 330 -11.50 -22.95 -24.71
C ASN A 330 -10.55 -22.43 -25.82
N LYS A 331 -10.89 -21.30 -26.46
CA LYS A 331 -10.05 -20.61 -27.45
C LYS A 331 -10.33 -19.10 -27.49
N PRO A 332 -9.36 -18.28 -27.92
CA PRO A 332 -9.56 -16.85 -28.10
C PRO A 332 -10.73 -16.52 -29.03
N VAL A 333 -11.50 -15.49 -28.68
CA VAL A 333 -12.63 -15.00 -29.48
C VAL A 333 -12.14 -13.95 -30.46
N LYS A 334 -12.41 -14.11 -31.76
CA LYS A 334 -12.10 -13.10 -32.78
C LYS A 334 -12.92 -11.83 -32.56
N ASP A 335 -12.30 -10.68 -32.82
CA ASP A 335 -13.01 -9.40 -32.83
C ASP A 335 -13.87 -9.31 -34.10
N LYS A 336 -15.15 -8.95 -33.94
CA LYS A 336 -16.07 -8.82 -35.07
C LYS A 336 -15.77 -7.56 -35.90
N GLU A 337 -15.27 -6.51 -35.25
CA GLU A 337 -14.94 -5.23 -35.89
C GLU A 337 -13.55 -5.27 -36.52
N ASN A 338 -12.67 -6.14 -36.02
CA ASN A 338 -11.33 -6.32 -36.55
C ASN A 338 -10.99 -7.82 -36.65
N PRO A 339 -11.35 -8.50 -37.77
CA PRO A 339 -11.19 -9.95 -37.93
C PRO A 339 -9.74 -10.47 -37.77
N ASP A 340 -8.74 -9.60 -37.90
CA ASP A 340 -7.34 -9.98 -37.69
C ASP A 340 -6.97 -10.07 -36.21
N LYS A 341 -7.70 -9.38 -35.34
CA LYS A 341 -7.45 -9.32 -33.89
C LYS A 341 -8.34 -10.27 -33.10
N TYR A 342 -7.87 -10.63 -31.91
CA TYR A 342 -8.65 -11.31 -30.88
C TYR A 342 -9.16 -10.29 -29.87
N LYS A 343 -10.35 -10.54 -29.32
CA LYS A 343 -10.84 -9.82 -28.15
C LYS A 343 -9.85 -10.02 -26.98
N PRO A 344 -9.58 -8.99 -26.18
CA PRO A 344 -8.64 -9.07 -25.06
C PRO A 344 -9.18 -9.96 -23.93
N TYR A 345 -8.28 -10.70 -23.30
CA TYR A 345 -8.55 -11.55 -22.13
C TYR A 345 -7.97 -10.84 -20.91
N ARG A 346 -8.71 -9.84 -20.42
CA ARG A 346 -8.26 -8.94 -19.36
C ARG A 346 -8.02 -9.66 -18.03
N ILE A 347 -8.58 -10.86 -17.86
CA ILE A 347 -8.26 -11.76 -16.75
C ILE A 347 -6.77 -12.13 -16.65
N PHE A 348 -5.98 -11.97 -17.72
CA PHE A 348 -4.54 -12.23 -17.75
C PHE A 348 -3.68 -10.96 -17.76
N GLU A 349 -4.32 -9.80 -17.85
CA GLU A 349 -3.68 -8.49 -17.85
C GLU A 349 -3.57 -7.97 -16.40
N PRO A 350 -2.36 -7.84 -15.83
CA PRO A 350 -2.18 -7.52 -14.40
C PRO A 350 -2.86 -6.22 -13.95
N GLN A 351 -2.98 -5.23 -14.86
CA GLN A 351 -3.64 -3.95 -14.60
C GLN A 351 -5.14 -4.07 -14.28
N TRP A 352 -5.81 -5.15 -14.71
CA TRP A 352 -7.24 -5.35 -14.47
C TRP A 352 -7.54 -6.19 -13.25
N LYS A 353 -6.53 -6.83 -12.64
CA LYS A 353 -6.74 -7.74 -11.51
C LYS A 353 -7.49 -7.05 -10.38
N GLU A 354 -7.04 -5.88 -9.95
CA GLU A 354 -7.67 -5.16 -8.83
C GLU A 354 -9.08 -4.67 -9.19
N VAL A 355 -9.28 -4.22 -10.43
CA VAL A 355 -10.60 -3.85 -10.97
C VAL A 355 -11.57 -5.04 -10.94
N ILE A 356 -11.10 -6.23 -11.33
CA ILE A 356 -11.88 -7.48 -11.29
C ILE A 356 -12.29 -7.84 -9.86
N LEU A 357 -11.35 -7.75 -8.91
CA LEU A 357 -11.64 -8.04 -7.50
C LEU A 357 -12.63 -7.03 -6.92
N LEU A 358 -12.48 -5.74 -7.22
CA LEU A 358 -13.44 -4.71 -6.83
C LEU A 358 -14.81 -4.98 -7.47
N TRP A 359 -14.86 -5.35 -8.75
CA TRP A 359 -16.11 -5.68 -9.43
C TRP A 359 -16.84 -6.88 -8.79
N LEU A 360 -16.10 -7.94 -8.42
CA LEU A 360 -16.68 -9.09 -7.70
C LEU A 360 -17.19 -8.72 -6.30
N GLY A 361 -16.54 -7.75 -5.64
CA GLY A 361 -16.90 -7.29 -4.30
C GLY A 361 -18.06 -6.29 -4.24
N ARG A 362 -18.51 -5.76 -5.38
CA ARG A 362 -19.58 -4.75 -5.45
C ARG A 362 -20.93 -5.32 -5.04
N GLU A 363 -21.63 -4.66 -4.11
CA GLU A 363 -22.94 -5.12 -3.61
C GLU A 363 -24.05 -4.94 -4.65
N ASP A 364 -23.91 -3.97 -5.56
CA ASP A 364 -24.87 -3.68 -6.61
C ASP A 364 -24.75 -4.60 -7.85
N VAL A 365 -23.75 -5.48 -7.88
CA VAL A 365 -23.64 -6.54 -8.89
C VAL A 365 -24.33 -7.80 -8.38
N GLU A 366 -25.31 -8.30 -9.13
CA GLU A 366 -26.06 -9.51 -8.77
C GLU A 366 -25.14 -10.73 -8.58
N SER A 367 -25.42 -11.53 -7.55
CA SER A 367 -24.68 -12.77 -7.25
C SER A 367 -24.64 -13.74 -8.43
N GLN A 368 -25.70 -13.81 -9.24
CA GLN A 368 -25.73 -14.65 -10.45
C GLN A 368 -24.65 -14.25 -11.46
N GLN A 369 -24.43 -12.94 -11.69
CA GLN A 369 -23.39 -12.48 -12.61
C GLN A 369 -21.99 -12.83 -12.11
N LYS A 370 -21.76 -12.71 -10.79
CA LYS A 370 -20.47 -13.08 -10.17
C LYS A 370 -20.21 -14.58 -10.29
N GLN A 371 -21.21 -15.41 -10.02
CA GLN A 371 -21.11 -16.86 -10.20
C GLN A 371 -20.81 -17.24 -11.65
N GLN A 372 -21.55 -16.65 -12.60
CA GLN A 372 -21.34 -16.87 -14.03
C GLN A 372 -19.95 -16.42 -14.51
N PHE A 373 -19.31 -15.49 -13.81
CA PHE A 373 -17.95 -15.06 -14.13
C PHE A 373 -16.89 -15.99 -13.52
N ILE A 374 -17.04 -16.42 -12.27
CA ILE A 374 -16.07 -17.31 -11.61
C ILE A 374 -16.04 -18.69 -12.27
N GLU A 375 -17.20 -19.21 -12.71
CA GLU A 375 -17.32 -20.53 -13.32
C GLU A 375 -16.37 -20.78 -14.52
N PRO A 376 -16.30 -19.92 -15.55
CA PRO A 376 -15.34 -20.11 -16.64
C PRO A 376 -13.88 -19.88 -16.23
N LEU A 377 -13.59 -19.20 -15.10
CA LEU A 377 -12.21 -19.06 -14.61
C LEU A 377 -11.70 -20.37 -14.02
N ILE A 378 -12.53 -21.08 -13.24
CA ILE A 378 -12.15 -22.35 -12.62
C ILE A 378 -12.14 -23.52 -13.61
N LYS A 379 -12.91 -23.41 -14.69
CA LYS A 379 -12.98 -24.39 -15.79
C LYS A 379 -12.15 -23.98 -17.01
N PHE A 380 -11.32 -22.95 -16.87
CA PHE A 380 -10.57 -22.39 -17.99
C PHE A 380 -9.66 -23.46 -18.60
N ASN A 381 -9.83 -23.72 -19.90
CA ASN A 381 -8.97 -24.61 -20.65
C ASN A 381 -8.27 -23.80 -21.73
N ASP A 382 -6.94 -23.78 -21.64
CA ASP A 382 -6.07 -23.00 -22.52
C ASP A 382 -5.56 -23.78 -23.73
N GLY A 383 -5.93 -25.06 -23.86
CA GLY A 383 -5.49 -25.94 -24.94
C GLY A 383 -3.99 -26.21 -24.96
N CYS A 384 -3.25 -25.83 -23.91
CA CYS A 384 -1.79 -25.97 -23.83
C CYS A 384 -1.33 -27.35 -23.33
N GLY A 385 -2.18 -28.38 -23.48
CA GLY A 385 -1.89 -29.74 -23.04
C GLY A 385 -1.61 -29.83 -21.54
N ASN A 386 -0.64 -30.66 -21.15
CA ASN A 386 -0.35 -30.96 -19.74
C ASN A 386 0.20 -29.78 -18.93
N ASN A 387 0.53 -28.65 -19.56
CA ASN A 387 1.16 -27.51 -18.89
C ASN A 387 0.13 -26.56 -18.24
N ASN A 388 -1.13 -26.51 -18.72
CA ASN A 388 -2.26 -25.80 -18.11
C ASN A 388 -1.95 -24.37 -17.59
N PHE A 389 -1.01 -23.65 -18.23
CA PHE A 389 -0.42 -22.44 -17.66
C PHE A 389 -1.46 -21.33 -17.42
N TYR A 390 -2.29 -21.04 -18.42
CA TYR A 390 -3.34 -20.02 -18.30
C TYR A 390 -4.54 -20.55 -17.50
N ALA A 391 -4.78 -21.86 -17.49
CA ALA A 391 -5.76 -22.48 -16.62
C ALA A 391 -5.45 -22.21 -15.13
N TYR A 392 -4.20 -22.44 -14.70
CA TYR A 392 -3.78 -22.11 -13.33
C TYR A 392 -3.92 -20.62 -13.03
N ARG A 393 -3.53 -19.73 -13.95
CA ARG A 393 -3.65 -18.27 -13.76
C ARG A 393 -5.10 -17.82 -13.60
N ALA A 394 -6.02 -18.36 -14.40
CA ALA A 394 -7.45 -18.08 -14.28
C ALA A 394 -7.99 -18.60 -12.94
N TYR A 395 -7.57 -19.81 -12.53
CA TYR A 395 -7.95 -20.40 -11.26
C TYR A 395 -7.46 -19.58 -10.05
N PHE A 396 -6.23 -19.09 -10.09
CA PHE A 396 -5.69 -18.21 -9.03
C PHE A 396 -6.42 -16.86 -8.97
N LEU A 397 -6.90 -16.33 -10.09
CA LEU A 397 -7.76 -15.15 -10.10
C LEU A 397 -9.13 -15.45 -9.47
N ALA A 398 -9.74 -16.59 -9.77
CA ALA A 398 -10.97 -17.05 -9.12
C ALA A 398 -10.78 -17.21 -7.60
N ALA A 399 -9.67 -17.81 -7.18
CA ALA A 399 -9.30 -17.96 -5.77
C ALA A 399 -9.16 -16.61 -5.06
N ALA A 400 -8.57 -15.60 -5.70
CA ALA A 400 -8.56 -14.24 -5.14
C ALA A 400 -9.96 -13.61 -5.14
N GLY A 401 -10.77 -13.89 -6.17
CA GLY A 401 -12.13 -13.37 -6.33
C GLY A 401 -13.11 -13.82 -5.25
N ILE A 402 -13.04 -15.07 -4.79
CA ILE A 402 -13.93 -15.57 -3.72
C ILE A 402 -13.71 -14.87 -2.36
N ALA A 403 -12.55 -14.22 -2.16
CA ALA A 403 -12.34 -13.36 -0.99
C ALA A 403 -13.24 -12.11 -1.00
N GLU A 404 -13.66 -11.68 -2.18
CA GLU A 404 -14.58 -10.56 -2.40
C GLU A 404 -16.04 -11.04 -2.59
N PHE A 405 -16.25 -12.31 -2.93
CA PHE A 405 -17.57 -12.93 -3.07
C PHE A 405 -17.65 -14.22 -2.25
N LYS A 406 -17.79 -14.05 -0.92
CA LYS A 406 -17.70 -15.12 0.08
C LYS A 406 -18.77 -16.22 -0.06
N ASP A 407 -19.92 -15.89 -0.64
CA ASP A 407 -21.07 -16.79 -0.80
C ASP A 407 -20.99 -17.61 -2.11
N TYR A 408 -19.83 -17.66 -2.77
CA TYR A 408 -19.64 -18.50 -3.95
C TYR A 408 -19.73 -19.99 -3.57
N PRO A 409 -20.63 -20.79 -4.20
CA PRO A 409 -20.94 -22.15 -3.74
C PRO A 409 -19.75 -23.13 -3.71
N GLN A 410 -18.77 -22.96 -4.61
CA GLN A 410 -17.61 -23.86 -4.71
C GLN A 410 -16.34 -23.25 -4.08
N ALA A 411 -16.48 -22.24 -3.22
CA ALA A 411 -15.34 -21.56 -2.61
C ALA A 411 -14.42 -22.52 -1.84
N ASP A 412 -14.98 -23.45 -1.04
CA ASP A 412 -14.17 -24.45 -0.31
C ASP A 412 -13.39 -25.37 -1.25
N ALA A 413 -13.99 -25.78 -2.38
CA ALA A 413 -13.34 -26.60 -3.38
C ALA A 413 -12.18 -25.86 -4.07
N ILE A 414 -12.39 -24.58 -4.41
CA ILE A 414 -11.32 -23.71 -4.97
C ILE A 414 -10.15 -23.62 -3.99
N VAL A 415 -10.45 -23.35 -2.71
CA VAL A 415 -9.42 -23.22 -1.68
C VAL A 415 -8.66 -24.53 -1.47
N LYS A 416 -9.36 -25.66 -1.40
CA LYS A 416 -8.72 -26.97 -1.28
C LYS A 416 -7.80 -27.25 -2.46
N GLN A 417 -8.23 -26.94 -3.68
CA GLN A 417 -7.43 -27.14 -4.89
C GLN A 417 -6.12 -26.32 -4.89
N ILE A 418 -6.17 -25.04 -4.50
CA ILE A 418 -4.94 -24.22 -4.42
C ILE A 418 -4.05 -24.64 -3.26
N VAL A 419 -4.62 -25.16 -2.17
CA VAL A 419 -3.84 -25.77 -1.07
C VAL A 419 -3.10 -26.99 -1.60
N ASP A 420 -3.78 -27.91 -2.29
CA ASP A 420 -3.15 -29.09 -2.88
C ASP A 420 -2.03 -28.71 -3.87
N TRP A 421 -2.26 -27.71 -4.72
CA TRP A 421 -1.25 -27.21 -5.65
C TRP A 421 -0.04 -26.54 -4.99
N SER A 422 -0.16 -26.07 -3.74
CA SER A 422 0.99 -25.53 -3.00
C SER A 422 2.08 -26.57 -2.70
N PHE A 423 1.74 -27.86 -2.85
CA PHE A 423 2.66 -29.00 -2.73
C PHE A 423 3.18 -29.48 -4.10
N THR A 424 2.62 -29.01 -5.21
CA THR A 424 3.02 -29.38 -6.57
C THR A 424 4.20 -28.54 -7.06
N ARG A 425 5.37 -29.15 -7.25
CA ARG A 425 6.66 -28.47 -7.53
C ARG A 425 6.59 -27.36 -8.60
N LEU A 426 5.86 -27.58 -9.69
CA LEU A 426 5.79 -26.65 -10.83
C LEU A 426 5.01 -25.34 -10.55
N ILE A 427 4.00 -25.38 -9.68
CA ILE A 427 3.06 -24.25 -9.44
C ILE A 427 2.97 -23.88 -7.96
N ALA A 428 3.79 -24.51 -7.12
CA ALA A 428 3.76 -24.34 -5.67
C ALA A 428 3.94 -22.86 -5.27
N LYS A 429 4.79 -22.11 -5.98
CA LYS A 429 5.05 -20.70 -5.65
C LYS A 429 3.81 -19.84 -5.86
N GLU A 430 3.14 -20.00 -7.00
CA GLU A 430 1.95 -19.27 -7.39
C GLU A 430 0.75 -19.65 -6.52
N ALA A 431 0.58 -20.94 -6.26
CA ALA A 431 -0.45 -21.45 -5.37
C ALA A 431 -0.29 -20.90 -3.93
N LYS A 432 0.95 -20.83 -3.41
CA LYS A 432 1.24 -20.19 -2.12
C LYS A 432 0.87 -18.73 -2.08
N ALA A 433 1.11 -18.00 -3.17
CA ALA A 433 0.69 -16.60 -3.29
C ALA A 433 -0.84 -16.47 -3.38
N ALA A 434 -1.52 -17.41 -4.02
CA ALA A 434 -2.99 -17.44 -4.12
C ALA A 434 -3.65 -17.72 -2.77
N ILE A 435 -3.09 -18.61 -1.94
CA ILE A 435 -3.55 -18.90 -0.57
C ILE A 435 -3.57 -17.63 0.29
N GLN A 436 -2.61 -16.73 0.13
CA GLN A 436 -2.58 -15.46 0.88
C GLN A 436 -3.64 -14.45 0.41
N GLN A 437 -4.20 -14.64 -0.78
CA GLN A 437 -5.14 -13.70 -1.40
C GLN A 437 -6.59 -14.20 -1.41
N THR A 438 -6.82 -15.46 -1.03
CA THR A 438 -8.15 -16.08 -1.03
C THR A 438 -8.92 -15.81 0.27
N ASP A 439 -10.09 -16.44 0.41
CA ASP A 439 -10.86 -16.42 1.66
C ASP A 439 -10.02 -17.02 2.80
N ARG A 440 -9.59 -16.16 3.72
CA ARG A 440 -8.68 -16.49 4.84
C ARG A 440 -9.25 -17.59 5.72
N THR A 441 -10.54 -17.53 6.04
CA THR A 441 -11.19 -18.49 6.93
C THR A 441 -11.20 -19.89 6.30
N LYS A 442 -11.58 -19.97 5.02
CA LYS A 442 -11.56 -21.24 4.27
C LYS A 442 -10.14 -21.78 4.12
N ALA A 443 -9.16 -20.92 3.83
CA ALA A 443 -7.76 -21.33 3.70
C ALA A 443 -7.19 -21.89 5.00
N ILE A 444 -7.48 -21.24 6.13
CA ILE A 444 -7.11 -21.73 7.46
C ILE A 444 -7.74 -23.10 7.71
N ASN A 445 -9.04 -23.25 7.46
CA ASN A 445 -9.75 -24.52 7.67
C ASN A 445 -9.16 -25.65 6.82
N ALA A 446 -8.89 -25.41 5.53
CA ALA A 446 -8.28 -26.41 4.64
C ALA A 446 -6.87 -26.81 5.07
N LEU A 447 -6.05 -25.86 5.55
CA LEU A 447 -4.71 -26.16 6.05
C LEU A 447 -4.73 -26.91 7.39
N VAL A 448 -5.66 -26.57 8.28
CA VAL A 448 -5.87 -27.30 9.55
C VAL A 448 -6.31 -28.74 9.28
N GLU A 449 -7.26 -28.95 8.38
CA GLU A 449 -7.69 -30.29 7.95
C GLU A 449 -6.50 -31.10 7.41
N LEU A 450 -5.62 -30.47 6.62
CA LEU A 450 -4.44 -31.12 6.06
C LEU A 450 -3.40 -31.49 7.14
N ILE A 451 -3.20 -30.64 8.15
CA ILE A 451 -2.32 -30.92 9.29
C ILE A 451 -2.83 -32.13 10.11
N GLN A 452 -4.14 -32.23 10.28
CA GLN A 452 -4.78 -33.26 11.12
C GLN A 452 -4.88 -34.61 10.41
N ASN A 453 -5.20 -34.62 9.12
CA ASN A 453 -5.58 -35.84 8.40
C ASN A 453 -4.47 -36.43 7.52
N SER A 454 -3.44 -35.65 7.16
CA SER A 454 -2.37 -36.15 6.28
C SER A 454 -1.48 -37.17 6.98
N GLN A 455 -1.15 -38.25 6.28
CA GLN A 455 -0.20 -39.26 6.75
C GLN A 455 1.27 -38.90 6.44
N HIS A 456 1.50 -37.84 5.66
CA HIS A 456 2.84 -37.42 5.25
C HIS A 456 3.33 -36.25 6.13
N GLU A 457 4.33 -36.49 6.95
CA GLU A 457 4.89 -35.48 7.87
C GLU A 457 5.36 -34.22 7.13
N TYR A 458 5.99 -34.37 5.96
CA TYR A 458 6.37 -33.23 5.13
C TYR A 458 5.17 -32.34 4.74
N THR A 459 4.04 -32.95 4.38
CA THR A 459 2.80 -32.25 4.03
C THR A 459 2.24 -31.51 5.23
N ARG A 460 2.23 -32.14 6.41
CA ARG A 460 1.79 -31.51 7.67
C ARG A 460 2.68 -30.33 8.04
N GLY A 461 4.01 -30.48 7.96
CA GLY A 461 4.97 -29.41 8.26
C GLY A 461 4.91 -28.23 7.28
N LEU A 462 4.62 -28.47 6.00
CA LEU A 462 4.42 -27.39 5.03
C LEU A 462 3.03 -26.74 5.16
N ALA A 463 1.99 -27.48 5.50
CA ALA A 463 0.68 -26.92 5.84
C ALA A 463 0.76 -25.99 7.07
N ALA A 464 1.48 -26.42 8.12
CA ALA A 464 1.79 -25.59 9.29
C ALA A 464 2.53 -24.30 8.92
N TYR A 465 3.52 -24.39 8.01
CA TYR A 465 4.22 -23.22 7.49
C TYR A 465 3.29 -22.22 6.80
N HIS A 466 2.39 -22.71 5.93
CA HIS A 466 1.41 -21.87 5.25
C HIS A 466 0.45 -21.21 6.24
N LEU A 467 0.00 -21.97 7.24
CA LEU A 467 -0.89 -21.49 8.28
C LEU A 467 -0.28 -20.31 9.07
N GLY A 468 0.99 -20.44 9.45
CA GLY A 468 1.74 -19.36 10.11
C GLY A 468 1.97 -18.11 9.25
N LYS A 469 1.91 -18.22 7.92
CA LYS A 469 2.01 -17.08 7.00
C LYS A 469 0.69 -16.37 6.77
N ILE A 470 -0.44 -17.08 6.88
CA ILE A 470 -1.77 -16.50 6.69
C ILE A 470 -2.22 -15.76 7.95
N ASP A 471 -2.15 -16.45 9.09
CA ASP A 471 -2.66 -15.94 10.34
C ASP A 471 -2.03 -16.65 11.54
N LYS A 472 -0.86 -16.16 11.95
CA LYS A 472 -0.11 -16.75 13.06
C LYS A 472 -0.86 -16.65 14.40
N ASP A 473 -1.78 -15.70 14.53
CA ASP A 473 -2.51 -15.39 15.77
C ASP A 473 -3.92 -16.01 15.81
N ASN A 474 -4.29 -16.75 14.77
CA ASN A 474 -5.57 -17.43 14.69
C ASN A 474 -5.66 -18.58 15.73
N PRO A 475 -6.71 -18.65 16.55
CA PRO A 475 -6.85 -19.70 17.57
C PRO A 475 -6.86 -21.13 17.01
N SER A 476 -7.53 -21.35 15.87
CA SER A 476 -7.56 -22.66 15.19
C SER A 476 -6.18 -23.01 14.65
N ALA A 477 -5.43 -22.02 14.15
CA ALA A 477 -4.05 -22.21 13.72
C ALA A 477 -3.14 -22.60 14.88
N ILE A 478 -3.20 -21.85 15.98
CA ILE A 478 -2.42 -22.13 17.19
C ILE A 478 -2.73 -23.54 17.70
N LYS A 479 -4.02 -23.91 17.78
CA LYS A 479 -4.44 -25.26 18.20
C LYS A 479 -3.85 -26.35 17.31
N ALA A 480 -3.96 -26.22 15.99
CA ALA A 480 -3.41 -27.20 15.05
C ALA A 480 -1.88 -27.31 15.13
N LEU A 481 -1.17 -26.21 15.34
CA LEU A 481 0.28 -26.21 15.52
C LEU A 481 0.69 -26.89 16.83
N VAL A 482 -0.05 -26.67 17.92
CA VAL A 482 0.17 -27.34 19.22
C VAL A 482 -0.04 -28.85 19.07
N GLU A 483 -1.14 -29.27 18.46
CA GLU A 483 -1.44 -30.68 18.18
C GLU A 483 -0.35 -31.32 17.29
N LEU A 484 0.16 -30.58 16.31
CA LEU A 484 1.24 -31.05 15.44
C LEU A 484 2.55 -31.26 16.20
N ILE A 485 2.91 -30.37 17.14
CA ILE A 485 4.11 -30.51 17.97
C ILE A 485 4.00 -31.73 18.90
N GLN A 486 2.81 -31.95 19.48
CA GLN A 486 2.59 -33.05 20.41
C GLN A 486 2.58 -34.42 19.71
N ASN A 487 2.00 -34.50 18.51
CA ASN A 487 1.67 -35.79 17.88
C ASN A 487 2.58 -36.18 16.71
N SER A 488 3.31 -35.24 16.09
CA SER A 488 4.23 -35.56 14.99
C SER A 488 5.45 -36.33 15.49
N GLN A 489 5.84 -37.36 14.73
CA GLN A 489 7.05 -38.13 14.99
C GLN A 489 8.28 -37.49 14.32
N ASP A 490 8.08 -36.56 13.38
CA ASP A 490 9.14 -35.89 12.66
C ASP A 490 9.64 -34.65 13.42
N GLU A 491 10.93 -34.66 13.79
CA GLU A 491 11.54 -33.55 14.52
C GLU A 491 11.52 -32.24 13.74
N SER A 492 11.70 -32.29 12.42
CA SER A 492 11.74 -31.09 11.58
C SER A 492 10.37 -30.39 11.52
N THR A 493 9.29 -31.18 11.47
CA THR A 493 7.90 -30.74 11.47
C THR A 493 7.52 -30.13 12.81
N ARG A 494 7.88 -30.81 13.92
CA ARG A 494 7.72 -30.25 15.27
C ARG A 494 8.46 -28.93 15.41
N ARG A 495 9.73 -28.88 15.03
CA ARG A 495 10.56 -27.65 15.08
C ARG A 495 9.89 -26.50 14.35
N ARG A 496 9.46 -26.71 13.11
CA ARG A 496 8.84 -25.66 12.31
C ARG A 496 7.54 -25.15 12.92
N ALA A 497 6.68 -26.05 13.39
CA ALA A 497 5.44 -25.65 14.06
C ALA A 497 5.73 -24.83 15.34
N ALA A 498 6.79 -25.21 16.06
CA ALA A 498 7.23 -24.54 17.26
C ALA A 498 7.78 -23.12 16.99
N GLU A 499 8.62 -22.96 15.97
CA GLU A 499 9.13 -21.64 15.53
C GLU A 499 8.00 -20.67 15.16
N ILE A 500 6.94 -21.18 14.53
CA ILE A 500 5.76 -20.38 14.18
C ILE A 500 5.00 -19.96 15.44
N LEU A 501 4.75 -20.89 16.37
CA LEU A 501 4.11 -20.57 17.65
C LEU A 501 4.91 -19.56 18.47
N TRP A 502 6.25 -19.65 18.46
CA TRP A 502 7.12 -18.68 19.13
C TRP A 502 6.92 -17.27 18.57
N ARG A 503 6.95 -17.12 17.24
CA ARG A 503 6.71 -15.83 16.57
C ARG A 503 5.30 -15.28 16.78
N SER A 504 4.31 -16.13 17.01
CA SER A 504 2.97 -15.70 17.44
C SER A 504 3.00 -15.18 18.88
N ALA A 505 3.72 -15.88 19.78
CA ALA A 505 3.84 -15.51 21.18
C ALA A 505 4.60 -14.18 21.39
N GLU A 506 5.64 -13.90 20.60
CA GLU A 506 6.42 -12.64 20.66
C GLU A 506 5.55 -11.39 20.53
N ASN A 507 4.50 -11.46 19.70
CA ASN A 507 3.61 -10.32 19.45
C ASN A 507 2.32 -10.39 20.28
N MET A 508 2.20 -11.36 21.19
CA MET A 508 0.98 -11.60 21.95
C MET A 508 0.98 -10.78 23.25
N PRO A 509 -0.14 -10.13 23.64
CA PRO A 509 -0.25 -9.51 24.95
C PRO A 509 0.00 -10.54 26.06
N TYR A 510 0.74 -10.15 27.10
CA TYR A 510 1.12 -11.03 28.20
C TYR A 510 -0.05 -11.84 28.80
N PRO A 511 -1.25 -11.27 29.05
CA PRO A 511 -2.38 -12.06 29.56
C PRO A 511 -2.79 -13.22 28.65
N LYS A 512 -2.75 -13.01 27.33
CA LYS A 512 -3.10 -14.03 26.34
C LYS A 512 -2.00 -15.08 26.24
N PHE A 513 -0.72 -14.68 26.30
CA PHE A 513 0.39 -15.62 26.41
C PHE A 513 0.31 -16.47 27.69
N TYR A 514 0.00 -15.83 28.83
CA TYR A 514 -0.17 -16.49 30.12
C TYR A 514 -1.30 -17.53 30.06
N GLN A 515 -2.45 -17.18 29.49
CA GLN A 515 -3.54 -18.14 29.26
C GLN A 515 -3.08 -19.33 28.40
N LEU A 516 -2.42 -19.09 27.26
CA LEU A 516 -1.88 -20.16 26.43
C LEU A 516 -0.90 -21.06 27.21
N TRP A 517 -0.02 -20.47 28.00
CA TRP A 517 0.95 -21.19 28.80
C TRP A 517 0.29 -22.07 29.88
N HIS A 518 -0.73 -21.56 30.56
CA HIS A 518 -1.34 -22.22 31.73
C HIS A 518 -2.52 -23.15 31.41
N GLU A 519 -3.19 -23.00 30.26
CA GLU A 519 -4.30 -23.88 29.81
C GLU A 519 -3.81 -25.22 29.23
N GLY A 520 -2.77 -25.82 29.80
CA GLY A 520 -2.26 -27.14 29.39
C GLY A 520 -1.34 -27.16 28.15
N ARG A 521 -1.07 -26.01 27.52
CA ARG A 521 -0.13 -25.90 26.38
C ARG A 521 1.28 -25.48 26.79
N GLY A 522 1.52 -25.14 28.06
CA GLY A 522 2.84 -24.78 28.59
C GLY A 522 3.89 -25.89 28.48
N GLY A 523 3.49 -27.17 28.38
CA GLY A 523 4.41 -28.27 28.09
C GLY A 523 5.09 -28.12 26.72
N VAL A 524 4.36 -27.63 25.72
CA VAL A 524 4.89 -27.34 24.37
C VAL A 524 5.87 -26.18 24.43
N PHE A 525 5.54 -25.11 25.16
CA PHE A 525 6.44 -23.96 25.30
C PHE A 525 7.68 -24.27 26.16
N LYS A 526 7.57 -25.13 27.19
CA LYS A 526 8.73 -25.64 27.95
C LYS A 526 9.64 -26.49 27.09
N TRP A 527 9.07 -27.38 26.27
CA TRP A 527 9.84 -28.15 25.29
C TRP A 527 10.56 -27.22 24.30
N LEU A 528 9.86 -26.22 23.76
CA LEU A 528 10.39 -25.16 22.92
C LEU A 528 11.56 -24.40 23.57
N LEU A 529 11.39 -23.93 24.80
CA LEU A 529 12.41 -23.19 25.53
C LEU A 529 13.65 -24.06 25.76
N ASN A 530 13.46 -25.30 26.23
CA ASN A 530 14.56 -26.26 26.39
C ASN A 530 15.26 -26.58 25.07
N TYR A 531 14.52 -26.58 23.95
CA TYR A 531 15.07 -26.81 22.62
C TYR A 531 15.85 -25.60 22.10
N LEU A 532 15.29 -24.38 22.18
CA LEU A 532 15.98 -23.13 21.81
C LEU A 532 17.26 -22.91 22.62
N LEU A 533 17.23 -23.23 23.92
CA LEU A 533 18.41 -23.21 24.79
C LEU A 533 19.49 -24.24 24.40
N ARG A 534 19.10 -25.38 23.80
CA ARG A 534 20.05 -26.42 23.33
C ARG A 534 20.70 -26.10 21.98
N PHE A 535 20.07 -25.25 21.15
CA PHE A 535 20.50 -24.98 19.78
C PHE A 535 20.92 -23.53 19.52
N SER A 536 20.98 -22.68 20.55
CA SER A 536 21.55 -21.33 20.54
C SER A 536 21.30 -20.56 19.24
N MET A 537 20.06 -20.10 19.05
CA MET A 537 19.89 -18.84 18.34
C MET A 537 20.28 -17.71 19.32
N PRO A 538 21.14 -16.76 18.94
CA PRO A 538 21.39 -15.61 19.78
C PRO A 538 20.06 -14.88 19.97
N ILE A 539 19.58 -14.87 21.20
CA ILE A 539 18.46 -14.01 21.62
C ILE A 539 19.08 -12.61 21.69
N THR A 540 18.78 -11.76 20.70
CA THR A 540 18.96 -10.30 20.80
C THR A 540 17.77 -9.68 21.48
#